data_AF-A0A8J9Z234-F1
#
_entry.id   AF-A0A8J9Z234-F1
#
_cell.length_a   1.000
_cell.length_b   1.000
_cell.length_c   1.000
_cell.angle_alpha   90.00
_cell.angle_beta   90.00
_cell.angle_gamma   90.00
#
_symmetry.space_group_name_H-M   'P 1'
#
loop_
_entity.id
_entity.type
_entity.pdbx_description
1 polymer ?
#
loop_
_entity_poly.entity_id
_entity_poly.type
_entity_poly.pdbx_seq_one_letter_code
_entity_poly.pdbx_strand_id
1 'polypeptide(L)'
;MRYSHLYVHIVLLGVFAQLCLTGAGKYSKDKNDFHPKEKRDREFRSAKVQATWEKAQKLVSDAKLAELHSDLKLHEMEEFKWKKLRAEGGDQDGEKEANLRDNLRKLMAKYGIDGGKYAQQVRNDVEPNMRHAKDVSKEFTDNRIKKIWMKAQKAGFSPEELEDLKTELKHHQEKVEEYQMMASEIPDHKENTIEGRDRNVELKQKFRDLRDDLGKLDLKISSGYIDEMDFKEPKIKELWAAAQKGDFTDDELKSIKEELSHFQKKMDKHSHYKEALVKSQQQKEDIGKEQFPQEKQARHADLLDKVKELGYKVKKHYKDLHYRINKELPIDEL
;
A
#
# COMPACT_ATOMS: atom_id res chain seq x y z
N MET A 1 -46.26 -27.14 -28.13
CA MET A 1 -45.07 -26.28 -28.00
C MET A 1 -44.50 -26.31 -26.58
N ARG A 2 -43.93 -27.44 -26.13
CA ARG A 2 -43.20 -27.52 -24.84
C ARG A 2 -41.94 -28.41 -24.86
N TYR A 3 -41.59 -29.00 -26.00
CA TYR A 3 -40.42 -29.88 -26.13
C TYR A 3 -39.19 -29.20 -26.76
N SER A 4 -39.34 -28.02 -27.37
CA SER A 4 -38.23 -27.31 -28.04
C SER A 4 -37.33 -26.52 -27.09
N HIS A 5 -37.81 -26.14 -25.89
CA HIS A 5 -36.99 -25.38 -24.92
C HIS A 5 -36.08 -26.27 -24.06
N LEU A 6 -36.44 -27.53 -23.80
CA LEU A 6 -35.57 -28.46 -23.06
C LEU A 6 -34.34 -28.87 -23.89
N TYR A 7 -34.50 -29.02 -25.21
CA TYR A 7 -33.42 -29.41 -26.10
C TYR A 7 -32.34 -28.33 -26.24
N VAL A 8 -32.73 -27.05 -26.23
CA VAL A 8 -31.79 -25.92 -26.30
C VAL A 8 -30.96 -25.80 -25.02
N HIS A 9 -31.53 -26.08 -23.85
CA HIS A 9 -30.77 -26.07 -22.59
C HIS A 9 -29.83 -27.26 -22.41
N ILE A 10 -30.19 -28.45 -22.93
CA ILE A 10 -29.31 -29.63 -22.90
C ILE A 10 -28.11 -29.46 -23.85
N VAL A 11 -28.30 -28.83 -25.02
CA VAL A 11 -27.21 -28.55 -25.97
C VAL A 11 -26.28 -27.43 -25.45
N LEU A 12 -26.81 -26.42 -24.74
CA LEU A 12 -25.99 -25.35 -24.15
C LEU A 12 -25.16 -25.80 -22.92
N LEU A 13 -25.66 -26.78 -22.15
CA LEU A 13 -24.88 -27.40 -21.06
C LEU A 13 -23.81 -28.38 -21.58
N GLY A 14 -24.03 -29.02 -22.72
CA GLY A 14 -23.05 -29.91 -23.36
C GLY A 14 -21.86 -29.18 -24.01
N VAL A 15 -22.07 -27.98 -24.56
CA VAL A 15 -20.99 -27.19 -25.19
C VAL A 15 -20.11 -26.47 -24.15
N PHE A 16 -20.65 -26.15 -22.96
CA PHE A 16 -19.85 -25.60 -21.86
C PHE A 16 -19.02 -26.64 -21.10
N ALA A 17 -19.41 -27.92 -21.12
CA ALA A 17 -18.64 -29.00 -20.49
C ALA A 17 -17.39 -29.42 -21.32
N GLN A 18 -17.36 -29.11 -22.62
CA GLN A 18 -16.25 -29.51 -23.50
C GLN A 18 -15.09 -28.50 -23.58
N LEU A 19 -15.25 -27.29 -23.02
CA LEU A 19 -14.17 -26.27 -22.98
C LEU A 19 -13.31 -26.31 -21.69
N CYS A 20 -13.60 -27.22 -20.76
CA CYS A 20 -12.87 -27.35 -19.49
C CYS A 20 -11.79 -28.45 -19.48
N LEU A 21 -11.51 -29.11 -20.61
CA LEU A 21 -10.63 -30.30 -20.65
C LEU A 21 -9.30 -30.14 -21.43
N THR A 22 -8.82 -28.92 -21.70
CA THR A 22 -7.49 -28.73 -22.36
C THR A 22 -6.34 -28.33 -21.41
N GLY A 23 -6.59 -28.26 -20.09
CA GLY A 23 -5.57 -27.88 -19.11
C GLY A 23 -4.74 -29.03 -18.51
N ALA A 24 -5.24 -30.27 -18.56
CA ALA A 24 -4.79 -31.34 -17.65
C ALA A 24 -3.71 -32.29 -18.22
N GLY A 25 -3.21 -32.09 -19.45
CA GLY A 25 -2.39 -33.10 -20.15
C GLY A 25 -0.90 -32.82 -20.32
N LYS A 26 -0.35 -31.74 -19.73
CA LYS A 26 1.03 -31.27 -19.97
C LYS A 26 2.10 -31.90 -19.07
N TYR A 27 1.71 -32.70 -18.08
CA TYR A 27 2.60 -33.18 -17.02
C TYR A 27 2.54 -34.72 -16.81
N SER A 28 2.20 -35.51 -17.83
CA SER A 28 2.22 -36.97 -17.68
C SER A 28 3.61 -37.56 -17.93
N LYS A 29 4.08 -38.37 -16.99
CA LYS A 29 5.36 -39.11 -17.00
C LYS A 29 5.50 -40.01 -18.24
N ASP A 30 4.39 -40.51 -18.77
CA ASP A 30 4.34 -41.41 -19.93
C ASP A 30 4.81 -40.74 -21.24
N LYS A 31 4.80 -39.41 -21.32
CA LYS A 31 5.29 -38.67 -22.50
C LYS A 31 6.80 -38.42 -22.47
N ASN A 32 7.54 -38.90 -21.47
CA ASN A 32 9.00 -38.74 -21.41
C ASN A 32 9.78 -40.05 -21.63
N ASP A 33 9.12 -41.20 -21.72
CA ASP A 33 9.75 -42.48 -22.01
C ASP A 33 9.47 -42.92 -23.45
N PHE A 34 10.34 -42.47 -24.38
CA PHE A 34 10.26 -42.82 -25.80
C PHE A 34 11.31 -43.87 -26.23
N HIS A 35 10.95 -44.63 -27.27
CA HIS A 35 11.75 -45.68 -27.89
C HIS A 35 13.10 -45.15 -28.44
N PRO A 36 14.18 -45.96 -28.48
CA PRO A 36 15.53 -45.48 -28.83
C PRO A 36 15.67 -44.88 -30.24
N LYS A 37 14.78 -45.20 -31.19
CA LYS A 37 14.79 -44.63 -32.54
C LYS A 37 14.28 -43.19 -32.59
N GLU A 38 13.32 -42.80 -31.74
CA GLU A 38 12.79 -41.44 -31.65
C GLU A 38 13.71 -40.47 -30.89
N LYS A 39 14.71 -41.00 -30.17
CA LYS A 39 15.75 -40.21 -29.50
C LYS A 39 16.81 -39.66 -30.46
N ARG A 40 16.92 -40.18 -31.69
CA ARG A 40 17.99 -39.77 -32.63
C ARG A 40 17.67 -38.51 -33.44
N ASP A 41 16.40 -38.15 -33.58
CA ASP A 41 15.96 -36.95 -34.32
C ASP A 41 15.59 -35.77 -33.41
N ARG A 42 15.72 -35.91 -32.07
CA ARG A 42 15.44 -34.84 -31.10
C ARG A 42 16.72 -34.25 -30.56
N GLU A 43 16.88 -32.94 -30.73
CA GLU A 43 18.02 -32.16 -30.22
C GLU A 43 17.97 -32.01 -28.69
N PHE A 44 16.77 -32.04 -28.08
CA PHE A 44 16.57 -31.93 -26.63
C PHE A 44 15.81 -33.14 -26.05
N ARG A 45 16.19 -33.56 -24.84
CA ARG A 45 15.59 -34.70 -24.11
C ARG A 45 14.31 -34.33 -23.35
N SER A 46 14.16 -33.07 -22.94
CA SER A 46 12.97 -32.54 -22.29
C SER A 46 11.93 -32.17 -23.35
N ALA A 47 10.76 -32.82 -23.33
CA ALA A 47 9.69 -32.58 -24.29
C ALA A 47 9.23 -31.10 -24.34
N LYS A 48 9.33 -30.39 -23.21
CA LYS A 48 9.00 -28.96 -23.08
C LYS A 48 10.03 -28.08 -23.81
N VAL A 49 11.31 -28.38 -23.64
CA VAL A 49 12.42 -27.65 -24.29
C VAL A 49 12.43 -27.93 -25.79
N GLN A 50 12.20 -29.19 -26.18
CA GLN A 50 12.06 -29.58 -27.59
C GLN A 50 10.89 -28.87 -28.27
N ALA A 51 9.72 -28.77 -27.62
CA ALA A 51 8.58 -28.05 -28.18
C ALA A 51 8.85 -26.53 -28.35
N THR A 52 9.58 -25.91 -27.40
CA THR A 52 10.03 -24.52 -27.53
C THR A 52 11.02 -24.36 -28.67
N TRP A 53 11.94 -25.31 -28.84
CA TRP A 53 12.93 -25.32 -29.91
C TRP A 53 12.29 -25.44 -31.30
N GLU A 54 11.39 -26.41 -31.52
CA GLU A 54 10.67 -26.58 -32.78
C GLU A 54 9.81 -25.36 -33.12
N LYS A 55 9.25 -24.71 -32.10
CA LYS A 55 8.49 -23.46 -32.26
C LYS A 55 9.40 -22.29 -32.63
N ALA A 56 10.60 -22.23 -32.06
CA ALA A 56 11.58 -21.21 -32.36
C ALA A 56 12.16 -21.35 -33.77
N GLN A 57 12.42 -22.58 -34.21
CA GLN A 57 12.87 -22.88 -35.58
C GLN A 57 11.94 -22.33 -36.66
N LYS A 58 10.64 -22.19 -36.35
CA LYS A 58 9.64 -21.66 -37.28
C LYS A 58 9.44 -20.15 -37.19
N LEU A 59 9.93 -19.48 -36.14
CA LEU A 59 9.57 -18.10 -35.81
C LEU A 59 10.77 -17.15 -35.66
N VAL A 60 11.98 -17.66 -35.49
CA VAL A 60 13.18 -16.89 -35.12
C VAL A 60 14.22 -16.96 -36.24
N SER A 61 14.93 -15.85 -36.49
CA SER A 61 16.01 -15.79 -37.49
C SER A 61 17.24 -16.59 -37.09
N ASP A 62 17.97 -17.13 -38.07
CA ASP A 62 19.11 -18.06 -37.87
C ASP A 62 20.18 -17.55 -36.88
N ALA A 63 20.45 -16.24 -36.87
CA ALA A 63 21.41 -15.63 -35.95
C ALA A 63 20.96 -15.71 -34.47
N LYS A 64 19.65 -15.52 -34.21
CA LYS A 64 19.07 -15.59 -32.86
C LYS A 64 18.78 -17.02 -32.44
N LEU A 65 18.65 -17.92 -33.40
CA LEU A 65 18.38 -19.34 -33.19
C LEU A 65 19.57 -20.06 -32.56
N ALA A 66 20.81 -19.71 -32.92
CA ALA A 66 22.02 -20.25 -32.29
C ALA A 66 22.20 -19.79 -30.82
N GLU A 67 21.87 -18.53 -30.52
CA GLU A 67 21.89 -17.99 -29.14
C GLU A 67 20.83 -18.70 -28.28
N LEU A 68 19.59 -18.80 -28.80
CA LEU A 68 18.52 -19.53 -28.14
C LEU A 68 18.84 -21.02 -27.94
N HIS A 69 19.53 -21.65 -28.88
CA HIS A 69 19.95 -23.05 -28.75
C HIS A 69 20.86 -23.26 -27.54
N SER A 70 21.84 -22.36 -27.37
CA SER A 70 22.77 -22.39 -26.25
C SER A 70 22.03 -22.14 -24.92
N ASP A 71 21.13 -21.17 -24.90
CA ASP A 71 20.31 -20.86 -23.72
C ASP A 71 19.36 -22.01 -23.34
N LEU A 72 18.73 -22.68 -24.32
CA LEU A 72 17.88 -23.84 -24.10
C LEU A 72 18.67 -25.05 -23.60
N LYS A 73 19.92 -25.25 -24.05
CA LYS A 73 20.81 -26.30 -23.53
C LYS A 73 21.15 -26.04 -22.07
N LEU A 74 21.47 -24.81 -21.72
CA LEU A 74 21.73 -24.43 -20.32
C LEU A 74 20.49 -24.67 -19.46
N HIS A 75 19.31 -24.26 -19.94
CA HIS A 75 18.05 -24.50 -19.24
C HIS A 75 17.74 -25.99 -19.04
N GLU A 76 18.00 -26.83 -20.05
CA GLU A 76 17.80 -28.28 -19.94
C GLU A 76 18.76 -28.93 -18.92
N MET A 77 20.01 -28.46 -18.85
CA MET A 77 20.96 -28.90 -17.83
C MET A 77 20.48 -28.54 -16.42
N GLU A 78 19.91 -27.35 -16.24
CA GLU A 78 19.34 -26.92 -14.96
C GLU A 78 18.08 -27.74 -14.59
N GLU A 79 17.19 -28.02 -15.56
CA GLU A 79 16.05 -28.91 -15.34
C GLU A 79 16.51 -30.32 -14.93
N PHE A 80 17.60 -30.84 -15.51
CA PHE A 80 18.15 -32.14 -15.14
C PHE A 80 18.75 -32.14 -13.73
N LYS A 81 19.52 -31.10 -13.38
CA LYS A 81 20.06 -30.90 -12.03
C LYS A 81 18.95 -30.81 -10.99
N TRP A 82 17.89 -30.06 -11.28
CA TRP A 82 16.72 -29.97 -10.41
C TRP A 82 16.00 -31.31 -10.27
N LYS A 83 15.78 -32.06 -11.36
CA LYS A 83 15.18 -33.40 -11.28
C LYS A 83 16.00 -34.37 -10.41
N LYS A 84 17.34 -34.31 -10.50
CA LYS A 84 18.24 -35.09 -9.63
C LYS A 84 18.11 -34.66 -8.16
N LEU A 85 18.15 -33.35 -7.89
CA LEU A 85 18.00 -32.80 -6.54
C LEU A 85 16.64 -33.16 -5.92
N ARG A 86 15.57 -33.14 -6.73
CA ARG A 86 14.23 -33.55 -6.31
C ARG A 86 14.15 -35.04 -6.00
N ALA A 87 14.83 -35.89 -6.76
CA ALA A 87 14.89 -37.33 -6.50
C ALA A 87 15.67 -37.67 -5.23
N GLU A 88 16.64 -36.83 -4.86
CA GLU A 88 17.40 -36.90 -3.60
C GLU A 88 16.64 -36.30 -2.39
N GLY A 89 15.39 -35.85 -2.58
CA GLY A 89 14.53 -35.33 -1.51
C GLY A 89 14.66 -33.82 -1.23
N GLY A 90 15.42 -33.08 -2.06
CA GLY A 90 15.50 -31.62 -2.00
C GLY A 90 14.33 -30.91 -2.69
N ASP A 91 14.21 -29.59 -2.45
CA ASP A 91 13.18 -28.69 -3.01
C ASP A 91 11.74 -29.01 -2.57
N GLN A 92 11.52 -29.13 -1.24
CA GLN A 92 10.19 -29.35 -0.67
C GLN A 92 9.25 -28.15 -0.87
N ASP A 93 9.81 -26.94 -0.96
CA ASP A 93 9.06 -25.69 -1.14
C ASP A 93 8.70 -25.39 -2.61
N GLY A 94 9.26 -26.14 -3.57
CA GLY A 94 9.00 -25.98 -5.01
C GLY A 94 9.53 -24.67 -5.63
N GLU A 95 10.36 -23.93 -4.90
CA GLU A 95 10.93 -22.65 -5.32
C GLU A 95 11.84 -22.82 -6.56
N LYS A 96 12.66 -23.87 -6.58
CA LYS A 96 13.57 -24.12 -7.71
C LYS A 96 12.78 -24.54 -8.96
N GLU A 97 11.68 -25.28 -8.79
CA GLU A 97 10.77 -25.57 -9.89
C GLU A 97 10.10 -24.30 -10.45
N ALA A 98 9.65 -23.41 -9.57
CA ALA A 98 9.03 -22.14 -9.97
C ALA A 98 10.01 -21.25 -10.75
N ASN A 99 11.25 -21.14 -10.28
CA ASN A 99 12.31 -20.39 -10.94
C ASN A 99 12.66 -20.96 -12.32
N LEU A 100 12.74 -22.29 -12.48
CA LEU A 100 12.95 -22.90 -13.81
C LEU A 100 11.79 -22.61 -14.77
N ARG A 101 10.54 -22.65 -14.27
CA ARG A 101 9.36 -22.31 -15.08
C ARG A 101 9.33 -20.84 -15.47
N ASP A 102 9.80 -19.93 -14.62
CA ASP A 102 9.91 -18.51 -14.91
C ASP A 102 11.05 -18.21 -15.89
N ASN A 103 12.23 -18.82 -15.70
CA ASN A 103 13.38 -18.68 -16.59
C ASN A 103 13.04 -19.11 -18.03
N LEU A 104 12.35 -20.24 -18.23
CA LEU A 104 11.92 -20.61 -19.58
C LEU A 104 10.93 -19.61 -20.19
N ARG A 105 10.04 -19.03 -19.38
CA ARG A 105 9.09 -18.00 -19.84
C ARG A 105 9.79 -16.72 -20.25
N LYS A 106 10.75 -16.26 -19.45
CA LYS A 106 11.64 -15.13 -19.77
C LYS A 106 12.40 -15.40 -21.07
N LEU A 107 12.90 -16.62 -21.26
CA LEU A 107 13.60 -17.00 -22.49
C LEU A 107 12.67 -16.95 -23.70
N MET A 108 11.47 -17.53 -23.60
CA MET A 108 10.47 -17.47 -24.67
C MET A 108 10.04 -16.02 -24.99
N ALA A 109 10.00 -15.13 -24.00
CA ALA A 109 9.71 -13.72 -24.19
C ALA A 109 10.87 -12.95 -24.85
N LYS A 110 12.12 -13.17 -24.42
CA LYS A 110 13.34 -12.57 -24.99
C LYS A 110 13.40 -12.78 -26.51
N TYR A 111 13.03 -13.97 -26.97
CA TYR A 111 13.05 -14.34 -28.39
C TYR A 111 11.70 -14.22 -29.10
N GLY A 112 10.66 -13.67 -28.44
CA GLY A 112 9.35 -13.41 -29.04
C GLY A 112 8.50 -14.65 -29.35
N ILE A 113 8.86 -15.82 -28.81
CA ILE A 113 8.22 -17.12 -29.07
C ILE A 113 6.96 -17.32 -28.19
N ASP A 114 6.79 -16.50 -27.15
CA ASP A 114 5.71 -16.61 -26.15
C ASP A 114 4.32 -16.17 -26.68
N GLY A 115 4.24 -15.63 -27.91
CA GLY A 115 2.95 -15.25 -28.53
C GLY A 115 2.26 -14.07 -27.83
N GLY A 116 3.03 -13.16 -27.24
CA GLY A 116 2.55 -11.91 -26.65
C GLY A 116 1.97 -12.00 -25.24
N LYS A 117 1.85 -13.20 -24.64
CA LYS A 117 1.22 -13.37 -23.32
C LYS A 117 2.05 -12.76 -22.18
N TYR A 118 3.36 -12.94 -22.20
CA TYR A 118 4.28 -12.29 -21.26
C TYR A 118 4.35 -10.77 -21.46
N ALA A 119 4.37 -10.30 -22.72
CA ALA A 119 4.33 -8.87 -23.01
C ALA A 119 3.03 -8.20 -22.54
N GLN A 120 1.90 -8.92 -22.54
CA GLN A 120 0.64 -8.46 -21.97
C GLN A 120 0.66 -8.42 -20.43
N GLN A 121 1.34 -9.36 -19.76
CA GLN A 121 1.57 -9.31 -18.31
C GLN A 121 2.52 -8.15 -17.94
N VAL A 122 3.60 -7.95 -18.69
CA VAL A 122 4.57 -6.86 -18.45
C VAL A 122 4.02 -5.47 -18.85
N ARG A 123 3.16 -5.36 -19.88
CA ARG A 123 2.46 -4.11 -20.22
C ARG A 123 1.46 -3.65 -19.15
N ASN A 124 0.96 -4.58 -18.33
CA ASN A 124 0.20 -4.20 -17.13
C ASN A 124 1.11 -3.72 -15.98
N ASP A 125 2.42 -3.97 -16.07
CA ASP A 125 3.41 -3.64 -15.04
C ASP A 125 4.33 -2.46 -15.37
N VAL A 126 4.51 -2.02 -16.63
CA VAL A 126 5.34 -0.82 -16.93
C VAL A 126 4.95 -0.13 -18.25
N GLU A 127 4.53 1.15 -18.19
CA GLU A 127 5.09 2.32 -18.91
C GLU A 127 4.14 3.56 -18.87
N PRO A 128 4.63 4.81 -19.02
CA PRO A 128 5.80 5.42 -18.36
C PRO A 128 5.51 6.89 -17.92
N ASN A 129 5.65 7.21 -16.63
CA ASN A 129 6.06 8.56 -16.21
C ASN A 129 6.60 8.53 -14.77
N MET A 130 7.72 7.86 -14.56
CA MET A 130 8.22 7.54 -13.22
C MET A 130 9.73 7.72 -13.13
N ARG A 131 10.18 8.98 -13.11
CA ARG A 131 11.45 9.31 -12.44
C ARG A 131 11.34 9.21 -10.91
N HIS A 132 10.12 9.27 -10.35
CA HIS A 132 9.87 9.24 -8.89
C HIS A 132 9.43 7.87 -8.32
N ALA A 133 9.08 6.86 -9.13
CA ALA A 133 8.54 5.61 -8.57
C ALA A 133 9.56 4.52 -8.30
N LYS A 134 10.79 4.66 -8.82
CA LYS A 134 11.88 3.74 -8.46
C LYS A 134 12.24 3.87 -6.96
N ASP A 135 11.93 5.00 -6.34
CA ASP A 135 12.14 5.26 -4.91
C ASP A 135 11.03 4.68 -4.01
N VAL A 136 9.79 4.69 -4.50
CA VAL A 136 8.61 4.26 -3.73
C VAL A 136 8.68 2.80 -3.27
N SER A 137 9.28 1.92 -4.08
CA SER A 137 9.44 0.52 -3.72
C SER A 137 10.46 0.29 -2.61
N LYS A 138 11.38 1.23 -2.37
CA LYS A 138 12.36 1.19 -1.28
C LYS A 138 11.90 1.96 -0.04
N GLU A 139 11.10 3.01 -0.20
CA GLU A 139 10.72 3.90 0.90
C GLU A 139 9.61 3.37 1.80
N PHE A 140 8.71 2.53 1.28
CA PHE A 140 7.60 1.97 2.06
C PHE A 140 7.64 0.44 2.05
N THR A 141 7.29 -0.20 3.16
CA THR A 141 7.19 -1.67 3.26
C THR A 141 5.77 -2.15 2.95
N ASP A 142 4.74 -1.45 3.48
CA ASP A 142 3.33 -1.83 3.34
C ASP A 142 2.78 -1.56 1.93
N ASN A 143 2.14 -2.58 1.34
CA ASN A 143 1.43 -2.51 0.07
C ASN A 143 0.26 -1.51 0.05
N ARG A 144 -0.41 -1.28 1.18
CA ARG A 144 -1.50 -0.28 1.27
C ARG A 144 -0.96 1.13 1.20
N ILE A 145 0.09 1.43 1.96
CA ILE A 145 0.79 2.72 1.94
C ILE A 145 1.33 3.00 0.53
N LYS A 146 1.95 2.01 -0.12
CA LYS A 146 2.39 2.13 -1.53
C LYS A 146 1.25 2.49 -2.47
N LYS A 147 0.08 1.85 -2.33
CA LYS A 147 -1.09 2.16 -3.17
C LYS A 147 -1.56 3.59 -2.96
N ILE A 148 -1.65 4.04 -1.71
CA ILE A 148 -2.07 5.41 -1.36
C ILE A 148 -1.10 6.43 -1.95
N TRP A 149 0.21 6.19 -1.78
CA TRP A 149 1.25 7.06 -2.34
C TRP A 149 1.21 7.14 -3.87
N MET A 150 1.02 6.00 -4.56
CA MET A 150 0.87 5.98 -6.01
C MET A 150 -0.39 6.70 -6.49
N LYS A 151 -1.50 6.61 -5.75
CA LYS A 151 -2.71 7.37 -6.04
C LYS A 151 -2.47 8.86 -5.87
N ALA A 152 -1.76 9.25 -4.81
CA ALA A 152 -1.43 10.64 -4.55
C ALA A 152 -0.56 11.22 -5.68
N GLN A 153 0.53 10.55 -6.07
CA GLN A 153 1.35 11.01 -7.19
C GLN A 153 0.58 11.23 -8.51
N LYS A 154 -0.53 10.49 -8.72
CA LYS A 154 -1.38 10.61 -9.90
C LYS A 154 -2.45 11.69 -9.80
N ALA A 155 -2.82 12.11 -8.59
CA ALA A 155 -3.89 13.07 -8.37
C ALA A 155 -3.44 14.54 -8.56
N GLY A 156 -2.17 14.80 -8.84
CA GLY A 156 -1.67 16.14 -9.20
C GLY A 156 -1.42 17.08 -8.03
N PHE A 157 -1.10 16.54 -6.85
CA PHE A 157 -0.71 17.32 -5.66
C PHE A 157 0.52 18.21 -5.91
N SER A 158 0.61 19.29 -5.13
CA SER A 158 1.80 20.13 -5.06
C SER A 158 3.00 19.35 -4.48
N PRO A 159 4.24 19.75 -4.79
CA PRO A 159 5.43 19.07 -4.26
C PRO A 159 5.53 19.14 -2.73
N GLU A 160 5.03 20.21 -2.11
CA GLU A 160 5.00 20.36 -0.65
C GLU A 160 3.96 19.43 0.00
N GLU A 161 2.78 19.32 -0.62
CA GLU A 161 1.71 18.42 -0.16
C GLU A 161 2.13 16.94 -0.25
N LEU A 162 2.89 16.59 -1.29
CA LEU A 162 3.46 15.26 -1.42
C LEU A 162 4.47 14.97 -0.31
N GLU A 163 5.31 15.92 0.08
CA GLU A 163 6.26 15.71 1.19
C GLU A 163 5.57 15.61 2.57
N ASP A 164 4.52 16.41 2.80
CA ASP A 164 3.68 16.30 4.00
C ASP A 164 3.01 14.92 4.07
N LEU A 165 2.39 14.49 2.96
CA LEU A 165 1.78 13.16 2.86
C LEU A 165 2.80 12.04 3.05
N LYS A 166 4.00 12.20 2.48
CA LYS A 166 5.09 11.23 2.62
C LYS A 166 5.50 11.07 4.07
N THR A 167 5.59 12.18 4.80
CA THR A 167 5.90 12.19 6.23
C THR A 167 4.81 11.50 7.04
N GLU A 168 3.53 11.78 6.74
CA GLU A 168 2.39 11.12 7.40
C GLU A 168 2.36 9.61 7.15
N LEU A 169 2.62 9.17 5.91
CA LEU A 169 2.68 7.75 5.56
C LEU A 169 3.88 7.04 6.22
N LYS A 170 5.04 7.70 6.35
CA LYS A 170 6.19 7.17 7.08
C LYS A 170 5.88 6.98 8.56
N HIS A 171 5.32 8.01 9.20
CA HIS A 171 4.89 7.91 10.59
C HIS A 171 3.85 6.81 10.81
N HIS A 172 2.96 6.59 9.83
CA HIS A 172 2.00 5.49 9.89
C HIS A 172 2.71 4.13 9.89
N GLN A 173 3.68 3.94 9.00
CA GLN A 173 4.46 2.71 8.92
C GLN A 173 5.26 2.46 10.21
N GLU A 174 5.95 3.48 10.73
CA GLU A 174 6.72 3.39 11.97
C GLU A 174 5.83 3.00 13.16
N LYS A 175 4.64 3.60 13.28
CA LYS A 175 3.67 3.24 14.33
C LYS A 175 3.17 1.80 14.20
N VAL A 176 2.93 1.33 12.98
CA VAL A 176 2.52 -0.07 12.74
C VAL A 176 3.63 -1.03 13.17
N GLU A 177 4.87 -0.74 12.81
CA GLU A 177 6.04 -1.55 13.20
C GLU A 177 6.26 -1.54 14.72
N GLU A 178 6.15 -0.37 15.37
CA GLU A 178 6.19 -0.22 16.83
C GLU A 178 5.14 -1.09 17.53
N TYR A 179 3.89 -1.07 17.05
CA TYR A 179 2.84 -1.90 17.62
C TYR A 179 3.01 -3.39 17.34
N GLN A 180 3.59 -3.78 16.19
CA GLN A 180 3.94 -5.17 15.93
C GLN A 180 5.01 -5.68 16.89
N MET A 181 6.03 -4.85 17.18
CA MET A 181 7.05 -5.17 18.19
C MET A 181 6.41 -5.33 19.58
N MET A 182 5.62 -4.36 20.03
CA MET A 182 4.92 -4.43 21.32
C MET A 182 3.99 -5.65 21.44
N ALA A 183 3.33 -6.04 20.34
CA ALA A 183 2.50 -7.24 20.30
C ALA A 183 3.33 -8.52 20.41
N SER A 184 4.52 -8.56 19.78
CA SER A 184 5.44 -9.71 19.85
C SER A 184 6.13 -9.85 21.21
N GLU A 185 6.25 -8.76 21.97
CA GLU A 185 6.82 -8.75 23.33
C GLU A 185 5.88 -9.32 24.39
N ILE A 186 4.59 -9.52 24.08
CA ILE A 186 3.64 -10.17 25.00
C ILE A 186 3.92 -11.68 24.98
N PRO A 187 4.50 -12.25 26.05
CA PRO A 187 4.80 -13.68 26.06
C PRO A 187 3.51 -14.50 26.14
N ASP A 188 3.45 -15.65 25.48
CA ASP A 188 2.28 -16.56 25.47
C ASP A 188 1.74 -16.87 26.87
N HIS A 189 2.62 -16.95 27.88
CA HIS A 189 2.22 -17.22 29.26
C HIS A 189 1.50 -16.05 29.96
N LYS A 190 1.61 -14.82 29.44
CA LYS A 190 0.89 -13.63 29.93
C LYS A 190 -0.36 -13.34 29.12
N GLU A 191 -0.55 -13.92 27.94
CA GLU A 191 -1.73 -13.67 27.10
C GLU A 191 -3.05 -14.03 27.82
N ASN A 192 -3.01 -15.00 28.73
CA ASN A 192 -4.17 -15.44 29.51
C ASN A 192 -4.34 -14.74 30.87
N THR A 193 -3.40 -13.88 31.29
CA THR A 193 -3.58 -13.07 32.50
C THR A 193 -4.51 -11.89 32.20
N ILE A 194 -5.16 -11.35 33.23
CA ILE A 194 -6.05 -10.18 33.09
C ILE A 194 -5.27 -9.00 32.46
N GLU A 195 -4.04 -8.76 32.92
CA GLU A 195 -3.17 -7.71 32.37
C GLU A 195 -2.76 -7.94 30.91
N GLY A 196 -2.49 -9.18 30.49
CA GLY A 196 -2.14 -9.48 29.10
C GLY A 196 -3.35 -9.40 28.17
N ARG A 197 -4.54 -9.79 28.63
CA ARG A 197 -5.79 -9.60 27.88
C ARG A 197 -6.10 -8.12 27.66
N ASP A 198 -6.00 -7.29 28.71
CA ASP A 198 -6.28 -5.86 28.62
C ASP A 198 -5.30 -5.17 27.65
N ARG A 199 -3.99 -5.49 27.72
CA ARG A 199 -2.99 -4.97 26.77
C ARG A 199 -3.26 -5.42 25.33
N ASN A 200 -3.66 -6.68 25.12
CA ASN A 200 -3.97 -7.21 23.79
C ASN A 200 -5.23 -6.54 23.20
N VAL A 201 -6.25 -6.28 24.02
CA VAL A 201 -7.44 -5.49 23.63
C VAL A 201 -7.05 -4.06 23.24
N GLU A 202 -6.21 -3.39 24.04
CA GLU A 202 -5.73 -2.04 23.76
C GLU A 202 -4.91 -1.98 22.45
N LEU A 203 -3.98 -2.91 22.24
CA LEU A 203 -3.19 -3.00 21.01
C LEU A 203 -4.08 -3.25 19.79
N LYS A 204 -5.06 -4.16 19.89
CA LYS A 204 -6.03 -4.41 18.82
C LYS A 204 -6.87 -3.17 18.52
N GLN A 205 -7.24 -2.40 19.53
CA GLN A 205 -7.96 -1.15 19.31
C GLN A 205 -7.10 -0.13 18.57
N LYS A 206 -5.84 0.07 18.98
CA LYS A 206 -4.89 0.96 18.29
C LYS A 206 -4.64 0.53 16.84
N PHE A 207 -4.55 -0.78 16.56
CA PHE A 207 -4.45 -1.29 15.20
C PHE A 207 -5.68 -0.97 14.34
N ARG A 208 -6.88 -1.06 14.92
CA ARG A 208 -8.12 -0.67 14.23
C ARG A 208 -8.13 0.82 13.94
N ASP A 209 -7.82 1.64 14.93
CA ASP A 209 -7.80 3.10 14.79
C ASP A 209 -6.80 3.54 13.71
N LEU A 210 -5.57 3.00 13.74
CA LEU A 210 -4.56 3.25 12.70
C LEU A 210 -5.07 2.85 11.32
N ARG A 211 -5.61 1.64 11.19
CA ARG A 211 -6.11 1.14 9.90
C ARG A 211 -7.24 2.01 9.35
N ASP A 212 -8.13 2.47 10.24
CA ASP A 212 -9.24 3.33 9.88
C ASP A 212 -8.76 4.72 9.47
N ASP A 213 -7.75 5.27 10.15
CA ASP A 213 -7.13 6.55 9.78
C ASP A 213 -6.43 6.47 8.42
N LEU A 214 -5.71 5.38 8.14
CA LEU A 214 -5.15 5.12 6.81
C LEU A 214 -6.25 4.97 5.75
N GLY A 215 -7.38 4.35 6.10
CA GLY A 215 -8.55 4.23 5.23
C GLY A 215 -9.18 5.57 4.91
N LYS A 216 -9.30 6.47 5.90
CA LYS A 216 -9.77 7.85 5.69
C LYS A 216 -8.83 8.61 4.76
N LEU A 217 -7.51 8.43 4.91
CA LEU A 217 -6.52 9.05 4.04
C LEU A 217 -6.65 8.56 2.59
N ASP A 218 -6.84 7.25 2.38
CA ASP A 218 -7.07 6.68 1.05
C ASP A 218 -8.37 7.20 0.41
N LEU A 219 -9.44 7.36 1.21
CA LEU A 219 -10.71 7.94 0.77
C LEU A 219 -10.55 9.40 0.34
N LYS A 220 -9.81 10.22 1.09
CA LYS A 220 -9.51 11.62 0.74
C LYS A 220 -8.75 11.71 -0.58
N ILE A 221 -7.68 10.92 -0.72
CA ILE A 221 -6.86 10.90 -1.95
C ILE A 221 -7.67 10.38 -3.15
N SER A 222 -8.49 9.34 -2.95
CA SER A 222 -9.26 8.72 -4.04
C SER A 222 -10.46 9.54 -4.49
N SER A 223 -11.09 10.29 -3.58
CA SER A 223 -12.21 11.16 -3.92
C SER A 223 -11.78 12.41 -4.69
N GLY A 224 -10.47 12.69 -4.79
CA GLY A 224 -9.95 13.97 -5.30
C GLY A 224 -10.32 15.15 -4.39
N TYR A 225 -11.13 14.92 -3.35
CA TYR A 225 -11.47 15.85 -2.29
C TYR A 225 -10.36 15.78 -1.27
N ILE A 226 -9.25 16.43 -1.61
CA ILE A 226 -8.50 17.15 -0.60
C ILE A 226 -9.51 18.17 -0.08
N ASP A 227 -9.70 18.27 1.23
CA ASP A 227 -10.29 19.51 1.78
C ASP A 227 -9.49 20.62 1.12
N GLU A 228 -10.05 21.31 0.13
CA GLU A 228 -9.54 22.59 -0.33
C GLU A 228 -9.82 23.58 0.80
N MET A 229 -9.19 23.32 1.95
CA MET A 229 -9.15 24.18 3.12
C MET A 229 -10.56 24.51 3.61
N ASP A 230 -11.40 23.48 3.81
CA ASP A 230 -12.59 23.61 4.65
C ASP A 230 -12.12 23.82 6.09
N PHE A 231 -11.94 25.09 6.47
CA PHE A 231 -11.68 25.48 7.84
C PHE A 231 -12.76 24.85 8.71
N LYS A 232 -12.41 24.09 9.76
CA LYS A 232 -13.41 23.46 10.63
C LYS A 232 -13.92 24.45 11.66
N GLU A 233 -13.03 25.34 12.11
CA GLU A 233 -13.31 26.29 13.16
C GLU A 233 -14.13 27.48 12.62
N PRO A 234 -15.29 27.81 13.22
CA PRO A 234 -16.12 28.95 12.80
C PRO A 234 -15.34 30.28 12.76
N LYS A 235 -14.44 30.51 13.72
CA LYS A 235 -13.61 31.73 13.78
C LYS A 235 -12.68 31.87 12.58
N ILE A 236 -12.15 30.76 12.07
CA ILE A 236 -11.25 30.79 10.90
C ILE A 236 -12.07 30.98 9.61
N LYS A 237 -13.27 30.38 9.53
CA LYS A 237 -14.21 30.64 8.43
C LYS A 237 -14.59 32.12 8.35
N GLU A 238 -14.84 32.74 9.49
CA GLU A 238 -15.16 34.17 9.57
C GLU A 238 -14.00 35.04 9.08
N LEU A 239 -12.77 34.77 9.55
CA LEU A 239 -11.57 35.48 9.07
C LEU A 239 -11.36 35.31 7.56
N TRP A 240 -11.57 34.10 7.03
CA TRP A 240 -11.46 33.86 5.59
C TRP A 240 -12.53 34.63 4.80
N ALA A 241 -13.78 34.60 5.27
CA ALA A 241 -14.87 35.35 4.64
C ALA A 241 -14.64 36.86 4.70
N ALA A 242 -14.00 37.37 5.75
CA ALA A 242 -13.60 38.76 5.86
C ALA A 242 -12.45 39.10 4.91
N ALA A 243 -11.44 38.22 4.80
CA ALA A 243 -10.35 38.38 3.84
C ALA A 243 -10.87 38.41 2.39
N GLN A 244 -11.81 37.54 2.03
CA GLN A 244 -12.42 37.54 0.69
C GLN A 244 -13.22 38.81 0.37
N LYS A 245 -13.71 39.53 1.38
CA LYS A 245 -14.43 40.81 1.22
C LYS A 245 -13.50 42.02 1.26
N GLY A 246 -12.24 41.83 1.65
CA GLY A 246 -11.24 42.88 1.74
C GLY A 246 -10.57 43.18 0.40
N ASP A 247 -9.83 44.27 0.37
CA ASP A 247 -9.08 44.73 -0.81
C ASP A 247 -7.70 44.04 -0.89
N PHE A 248 -7.67 42.70 -0.93
CA PHE A 248 -6.44 41.91 -1.07
C PHE A 248 -6.25 41.46 -2.53
N THR A 249 -5.00 41.41 -2.97
CA THR A 249 -4.64 40.80 -4.26
C THR A 249 -4.77 39.27 -4.20
N ASP A 250 -4.85 38.60 -5.35
CA ASP A 250 -4.97 37.14 -5.41
C ASP A 250 -3.78 36.42 -4.73
N ASP A 251 -2.57 36.97 -4.84
CA ASP A 251 -1.37 36.43 -4.20
C ASP A 251 -1.42 36.62 -2.66
N GLU A 252 -1.91 37.76 -2.19
CA GLU A 252 -2.12 38.02 -0.76
C GLU A 252 -3.23 37.14 -0.19
N LEU A 253 -4.33 36.94 -0.92
CA LEU A 253 -5.40 36.01 -0.54
C LEU A 253 -4.88 34.59 -0.42
N LYS A 254 -4.03 34.15 -1.35
CA LYS A 254 -3.41 32.83 -1.27
C LYS A 254 -2.51 32.70 -0.04
N SER A 255 -1.70 33.72 0.24
CA SER A 255 -0.85 33.78 1.45
C SER A 255 -1.69 33.75 2.73
N ILE A 256 -2.76 34.55 2.82
CA ILE A 256 -3.68 34.56 3.96
C ILE A 256 -4.37 33.20 4.12
N LYS A 257 -4.78 32.57 3.01
CA LYS A 257 -5.41 31.24 3.04
C LYS A 257 -4.48 30.21 3.67
N GLU A 258 -3.20 30.21 3.26
CA GLU A 258 -2.16 29.32 3.78
C GLU A 258 -1.87 29.59 5.26
N GLU A 259 -1.73 30.86 5.65
CA GLU A 259 -1.57 31.27 7.04
C GLU A 259 -2.75 30.81 7.93
N LEU A 260 -4.00 30.94 7.46
CA LEU A 260 -5.19 30.45 8.15
C LEU A 260 -5.21 28.92 8.26
N SER A 261 -4.66 28.19 7.28
CA SER A 261 -4.52 26.73 7.34
C SER A 261 -3.50 26.30 8.41
N HIS A 262 -2.33 26.94 8.47
CA HIS A 262 -1.39 26.71 9.56
C HIS A 262 -1.98 27.08 10.93
N PHE A 263 -2.81 28.13 10.98
CA PHE A 263 -3.51 28.52 12.18
C PHE A 263 -4.55 27.48 12.62
N GLN A 264 -5.34 26.90 11.69
CA GLN A 264 -6.23 25.77 11.97
C GLN A 264 -5.45 24.58 12.54
N LYS A 265 -4.31 24.19 11.94
CA LYS A 265 -3.45 23.11 12.48
C LYS A 265 -2.99 23.40 13.92
N LYS A 266 -2.65 24.65 14.24
CA LYS A 266 -2.29 25.09 15.61
C LYS A 266 -3.48 25.02 16.57
N MET A 267 -4.68 25.40 16.13
CA MET A 267 -5.92 25.31 16.92
C MET A 267 -6.30 23.86 17.19
N ASP A 268 -6.26 22.99 16.17
CA ASP A 268 -6.54 21.56 16.30
C ASP A 268 -5.58 20.91 17.31
N LYS A 269 -4.28 21.24 17.25
CA LYS A 269 -3.29 20.76 18.22
C LYS A 269 -3.63 21.23 19.64
N HIS A 270 -3.98 22.50 19.82
CA HIS A 270 -4.40 23.00 21.13
C HIS A 270 -5.66 22.28 21.66
N SER A 271 -6.67 22.04 20.81
CA SER A 271 -7.86 21.27 21.18
C SER A 271 -7.51 19.86 21.63
N HIS A 272 -6.65 19.17 20.88
CA HIS A 272 -6.20 17.82 21.20
C HIS A 272 -5.55 17.74 22.60
N TYR A 273 -4.63 18.66 22.92
CA TYR A 273 -4.02 18.69 24.25
C TYR A 273 -5.02 19.07 25.35
N LYS A 274 -5.99 19.93 25.06
CA LYS A 274 -7.06 20.29 25.99
C LYS A 274 -7.95 19.09 26.30
N GLU A 275 -8.33 18.31 25.30
CA GLU A 275 -9.08 17.06 25.48
C GLU A 275 -8.28 16.02 26.27
N ALA A 276 -6.99 15.87 25.98
CA ALA A 276 -6.10 14.98 26.73
C ALA A 276 -5.99 15.40 28.21
N LEU A 277 -5.92 16.71 28.49
CA LEU A 277 -5.92 17.25 29.84
C LEU A 277 -7.24 16.97 30.57
N VAL A 278 -8.39 17.12 29.91
CA VAL A 278 -9.71 16.80 30.48
C VAL A 278 -9.81 15.32 30.82
N LYS A 279 -9.37 14.42 29.92
CA LYS A 279 -9.33 12.97 30.19
C LYS A 279 -8.43 12.64 31.37
N SER A 280 -7.26 13.28 31.46
CA SER A 280 -6.34 13.11 32.59
C SER A 280 -6.95 13.61 33.91
N GLN A 281 -7.67 14.73 33.87
CA GLN A 281 -8.39 15.28 35.02
C GLN A 281 -9.50 14.34 35.48
N GLN A 282 -10.30 13.81 34.55
CA GLN A 282 -11.37 12.86 34.85
C GLN A 282 -10.83 11.57 35.48
N GLN A 283 -9.73 11.02 34.93
CA GLN A 283 -9.06 9.86 35.55
C GLN A 283 -8.57 10.12 36.98
N LYS A 284 -8.12 11.35 37.27
CA LYS A 284 -7.70 11.76 38.60
C LYS A 284 -8.88 11.89 39.57
N GLU A 285 -10.05 12.28 39.07
CA GLU A 285 -11.29 12.34 39.83
C GLU A 285 -11.84 10.93 40.11
N ASP A 286 -11.83 10.04 39.12
CA ASP A 286 -12.33 8.66 39.22
C ASP A 286 -11.51 7.79 40.20
N ILE A 287 -10.18 7.95 40.19
CA ILE A 287 -9.26 7.18 41.06
C ILE A 287 -9.15 7.82 42.46
N GLY A 288 -9.46 9.12 42.57
CA GLY A 288 -9.22 9.92 43.77
C GLY A 288 -7.78 10.43 43.86
N LYS A 289 -7.61 11.66 44.37
CA LYS A 289 -6.33 12.39 44.39
C LYS A 289 -5.20 11.65 45.12
N GLU A 290 -5.52 10.85 46.13
CA GLU A 290 -4.55 10.14 46.97
C GLU A 290 -4.00 8.87 46.33
N GLN A 291 -4.74 8.26 45.39
CA GLN A 291 -4.34 7.04 44.69
C GLN A 291 -3.84 7.29 43.26
N PHE A 292 -3.79 8.56 42.84
CA PHE A 292 -3.32 8.90 41.50
C PHE A 292 -1.80 8.75 41.40
N PRO A 293 -1.27 7.92 40.49
CA PRO A 293 0.17 7.68 40.39
C PRO A 293 0.97 8.96 40.15
N GLN A 294 2.09 9.12 40.86
CA GLN A 294 2.95 10.31 40.79
C GLN A 294 3.44 10.61 39.35
N GLU A 295 3.71 9.57 38.55
CA GLU A 295 4.06 9.70 37.13
C GLU A 295 2.91 10.31 36.31
N LYS A 296 1.67 9.87 36.55
CA LYS A 296 0.48 10.43 35.87
C LYS A 296 0.24 11.87 36.32
N GLN A 297 0.57 12.22 37.56
CA GLN A 297 0.48 13.59 38.07
C GLN A 297 1.49 14.52 37.39
N ALA A 298 2.73 14.08 37.18
CA ALA A 298 3.73 14.82 36.42
C ALA A 298 3.28 15.04 34.97
N ARG A 299 2.82 13.99 34.28
CA ARG A 299 2.27 14.11 32.91
C ARG A 299 1.08 15.06 32.84
N HIS A 300 0.22 15.08 33.85
CA HIS A 300 -0.90 16.01 33.93
C HIS A 300 -0.41 17.48 34.03
N ALA A 301 0.62 17.74 34.82
CA ALA A 301 1.23 19.07 34.93
C ALA A 301 1.84 19.51 33.58
N ASP A 302 2.59 18.62 32.92
CA ASP A 302 3.17 18.90 31.60
C ASP A 302 2.10 19.21 30.54
N LEU A 303 1.00 18.43 30.54
CA LEU A 303 -0.15 18.68 29.67
C LEU A 303 -0.77 20.06 29.94
N LEU A 304 -0.90 20.44 31.21
CA LEU A 304 -1.46 21.72 31.62
C LEU A 304 -0.60 22.89 31.13
N ASP A 305 0.71 22.79 31.27
CA ASP A 305 1.65 23.79 30.77
C ASP A 305 1.63 23.85 29.24
N LYS A 306 1.53 22.70 28.56
CA LYS A 306 1.41 22.65 27.10
C LYS A 306 0.12 23.30 26.58
N VAL A 307 -1.01 23.06 27.25
CA VAL A 307 -2.29 23.69 26.92
C VAL A 307 -2.20 25.21 27.10
N LYS A 308 -1.61 25.70 28.20
CA LYS A 308 -1.41 27.14 28.42
C LYS A 308 -0.51 27.77 27.36
N GLU A 309 0.63 27.15 27.06
CA GLU A 309 1.59 27.64 26.07
C GLU A 309 0.97 27.72 24.68
N LEU A 310 0.29 26.66 24.25
CA LEU A 310 -0.40 26.62 22.96
C LEU A 310 -1.58 27.58 22.91
N GLY A 311 -2.35 27.70 24.00
CA GLY A 311 -3.46 28.64 24.12
C GLY A 311 -3.01 30.10 23.96
N TYR A 312 -1.89 30.48 24.59
CA TYR A 312 -1.29 31.80 24.41
C TYR A 312 -0.88 32.03 22.95
N LYS A 313 -0.20 31.06 22.33
CA LYS A 313 0.21 31.14 20.92
C LYS A 313 -0.99 31.23 19.99
N VAL A 314 -2.05 30.47 20.23
CA VAL A 314 -3.29 30.52 19.42
C VAL A 314 -3.94 31.89 19.55
N LYS A 315 -4.08 32.42 20.78
CA LYS A 315 -4.66 33.75 21.00
C LYS A 315 -3.84 34.85 20.31
N LYS A 316 -2.50 34.80 20.41
CA LYS A 316 -1.61 35.76 19.77
C LYS A 316 -1.73 35.74 18.24
N HIS A 317 -1.69 34.55 17.62
CA HIS A 317 -1.85 34.44 16.16
C HIS A 317 -3.25 34.87 15.70
N TYR A 318 -4.30 34.53 16.45
CA TYR A 318 -5.65 34.99 16.14
C TYR A 318 -5.74 36.51 16.10
N LYS A 319 -5.17 37.18 17.11
CA LYS A 319 -5.14 38.65 17.19
C LYS A 319 -4.39 39.27 16.02
N ASP A 320 -3.24 38.72 15.66
CA ASP A 320 -2.43 39.19 14.53
C ASP A 320 -3.17 39.04 13.20
N LEU A 321 -3.72 37.84 12.94
CA LEU A 321 -4.49 37.55 11.73
C LEU A 321 -5.76 38.40 11.64
N HIS A 322 -6.51 38.53 12.75
CA HIS A 322 -7.70 39.37 12.81
C HIS A 322 -7.36 40.83 12.53
N TYR A 323 -6.30 41.36 13.13
CA TYR A 323 -5.88 42.74 12.89
C TYR A 323 -5.42 42.96 11.44
N ARG A 324 -4.66 42.03 10.86
CA ARG A 324 -4.21 42.14 9.47
C ARG A 324 -5.36 42.06 8.46
N ILE A 325 -6.35 41.21 8.72
CA ILE A 325 -7.50 41.00 7.82
C ILE A 325 -8.54 42.12 7.97
N ASN A 326 -8.93 42.43 9.21
CA ASN A 326 -10.04 43.35 9.49
C ASN A 326 -9.58 44.80 9.74
N LYS A 327 -8.28 45.04 9.93
CA LYS A 327 -7.72 46.33 10.40
C LYS A 327 -8.31 46.82 11.73
N GLU A 328 -8.94 45.92 12.47
CA GLU A 328 -9.63 46.15 13.75
C GLU A 328 -9.22 45.06 14.76
N LEU A 329 -9.25 45.42 16.05
CA LEU A 329 -9.01 44.46 17.13
C LEU A 329 -10.26 43.59 17.35
N PRO A 330 -10.11 42.29 17.66
CA PRO A 330 -11.25 41.41 17.90
C PRO A 330 -12.06 41.87 19.12
N ILE A 331 -13.39 41.78 19.01
CA ILE A 331 -14.36 42.26 20.01
C ILE A 331 -14.23 41.54 21.36
N ASP A 332 -13.74 40.30 21.39
CA ASP A 332 -13.52 39.48 22.60
C ASP A 332 -12.48 40.09 23.61
N GLU A 333 -11.95 41.29 23.37
CA GLU A 333 -11.06 42.04 24.29
C GLU A 333 -11.57 43.45 24.67
N LEU A 334 -12.83 43.80 24.37
CA LEU A 334 -13.58 44.92 24.98
C LEU A 334 -14.52 44.37 26.06
#